data_AF-A0A9D6TIE7-F1
#
_entry.id   AF-A0A9D6TIE7-F1
#
_cell.length_a   1.000
_cell.length_b   1.000
_cell.length_c   1.000
_cell.angle_alpha   90.00
_cell.angle_beta   90.00
_cell.angle_gamma   90.00
#
_symmetry.space_group_name_H-M   'P 1'
#
loop_
_entity.id
_entity.type
_entity.pdbx_description
1 polymer ?
#
loop_
_entity_poly.entity_id
_entity_poly.type
_entity_poly.pdbx_seq_one_letter_code
_entity_poly.pdbx_strand_id
1 'polypeptide(L)'
;MPLIIRDQLVTPPTWFASFRDLTLYCHVFLHAEIVIESGDPDPYWRWMRARGGMDFVEDFVRPGSEDGVRLDLEPNYPRTVITDRIAPENVHRLIAQIRSCRGLA
;
A
#
# COMPACT_ATOMS: atom_id res chain seq x y z
N MET A 1 8.55 -10.41 -0.15
CA MET A 1 8.82 -9.26 0.74
C MET A 1 7.61 -8.35 0.64
N PRO A 2 6.95 -8.06 1.76
CA PRO A 2 5.68 -7.38 1.74
C PRO A 2 5.83 -5.90 1.38
N LEU A 3 4.83 -5.39 0.67
CA LEU A 3 4.50 -3.97 0.63
C LEU A 3 3.41 -3.74 1.66
N ILE A 4 3.74 -2.99 2.70
CA ILE A 4 2.86 -2.70 3.82
C ILE A 4 2.25 -1.32 3.59
N ILE A 5 0.95 -1.25 3.35
CA ILE A 5 0.25 0.02 3.08
C ILE A 5 -0.51 0.43 4.33
N ARG A 6 -0.29 1.66 4.79
CA ARG A 6 -1.02 2.21 5.92
C ARG A 6 -2.51 2.36 5.60
N ASP A 7 -3.38 1.92 6.51
CA ASP A 7 -4.84 1.92 6.34
C ASP A 7 -5.44 3.26 5.88
N GLN A 8 -4.96 4.41 6.38
CA GLN A 8 -5.46 5.73 5.94
C GLN A 8 -5.30 5.96 4.43
N LEU A 9 -4.35 5.28 3.77
CA LEU A 9 -4.09 5.43 2.34
C LEU A 9 -5.05 4.63 1.44
N VAL A 10 -5.97 3.82 1.99
CA VAL A 10 -6.96 3.08 1.18
C VAL A 10 -8.26 3.86 0.95
N THR A 11 -8.46 4.93 1.73
CA THR A 11 -9.64 5.81 1.72
C THR A 11 -9.33 7.17 1.11
N PRO A 12 -10.34 7.97 0.72
CA PRO A 12 -10.11 9.35 0.30
C PRO A 12 -9.21 10.10 1.31
N PRO A 13 -8.23 10.90 0.85
CA PRO A 13 -8.08 11.46 -0.50
C PRO A 13 -7.41 10.55 -1.55
N THR A 14 -7.12 9.27 -1.25
CA THR A 14 -6.68 8.31 -2.26
C THR A 14 -7.74 8.09 -3.34
N TRP A 15 -7.28 8.10 -4.59
CA TRP A 15 -8.06 7.67 -5.74
C TRP A 15 -8.02 6.16 -5.82
N PHE A 16 -9.20 5.54 -5.67
CA PHE A 16 -9.29 4.10 -5.54
C PHE A 16 -8.80 3.33 -6.78
N ALA A 17 -9.01 3.89 -7.98
CA ALA A 17 -8.45 3.32 -9.21
C ALA A 17 -6.91 3.28 -9.15
N SER A 18 -6.29 4.37 -8.71
CA SER A 18 -4.84 4.46 -8.52
C SER A 18 -4.30 3.51 -7.45
N PHE A 19 -5.06 3.29 -6.37
CA PHE A 19 -4.74 2.26 -5.39
C PHE A 19 -4.74 0.85 -6.02
N ARG A 20 -5.77 0.53 -6.83
CA ARG A 20 -5.82 -0.75 -7.54
C ARG A 20 -4.68 -0.89 -8.55
N ASP A 21 -4.36 0.15 -9.30
CA ASP A 21 -3.25 0.13 -10.27
C ASP A 21 -1.90 -0.07 -9.57
N LEU A 22 -1.67 0.61 -8.44
CA LEU A 22 -0.45 0.47 -7.64
C LEU A 22 -0.31 -0.95 -7.09
N THR A 23 -1.37 -1.49 -6.50
CA THR A 23 -1.37 -2.83 -5.89
C THR A 23 -1.27 -3.93 -6.95
N LEU A 24 -1.99 -3.82 -8.07
CA LEU A 24 -1.82 -4.68 -9.26
C LEU A 24 -0.36 -4.69 -9.70
N TYR A 25 0.24 -3.52 -9.90
CA TYR A 25 1.60 -3.43 -10.41
C TYR A 25 2.60 -4.09 -9.44
N CYS A 26 2.49 -3.76 -8.15
CA CYS A 26 3.41 -4.29 -7.14
C CYS A 26 3.25 -5.80 -6.96
N HIS A 27 2.03 -6.32 -6.99
CA HIS A 27 1.75 -7.75 -6.88
C HIS A 27 2.25 -8.50 -8.13
N VAL A 28 1.86 -8.07 -9.33
CA VAL A 28 2.15 -8.80 -10.58
C VAL A 28 3.60 -8.65 -11.03
N PHE A 29 4.12 -7.42 -11.07
CA PHE A 29 5.45 -7.16 -11.65
C PHE A 29 6.58 -7.15 -10.63
N LEU A 30 6.28 -6.81 -9.37
CA LEU A 30 7.29 -6.82 -8.32
C LEU A 30 7.18 -8.04 -7.39
N HIS A 31 6.18 -8.92 -7.60
CA HIS A 31 5.92 -10.08 -6.75
C HIS A 31 5.90 -9.70 -5.26
N ALA A 32 5.27 -8.56 -4.95
CA ALA A 32 5.08 -8.10 -3.58
C ALA A 32 3.82 -8.76 -2.98
N GLU A 33 3.93 -9.24 -1.76
CA GLU A 33 2.76 -9.54 -0.93
C GLU A 33 2.21 -8.20 -0.42
N ILE A 34 0.96 -7.88 -0.74
CA ILE A 34 0.38 -6.60 -0.33
C ILE A 34 -0.44 -6.83 0.94
N VAL A 35 -0.09 -6.11 2.01
CA VAL A 35 -0.81 -6.15 3.27
C VAL A 35 -1.22 -4.74 3.69
N ILE A 36 -2.38 -4.62 4.34
CA ILE A 36 -2.83 -3.35 4.91
C ILE A 36 -2.53 -3.33 6.40
N GLU A 37 -1.73 -2.38 6.84
CA GLU A 37 -1.45 -2.21 8.26
C GLU A 37 -2.53 -1.36 8.91
N SER A 38 -3.25 -1.95 9.86
CA SER A 38 -4.35 -1.27 10.56
C SER A 38 -4.48 -1.70 12.03
N GLY A 39 -4.78 -0.72 12.89
CA GLY A 39 -5.20 -0.99 14.27
C GLY A 39 -6.68 -1.36 14.39
N ASP A 40 -7.50 -0.94 13.43
CA ASP A 40 -8.94 -1.22 13.34
C ASP A 40 -9.30 -1.52 11.87
N PRO A 41 -9.10 -2.77 11.42
CA PRO A 41 -9.19 -3.13 10.00
C PRO A 41 -10.63 -3.15 9.45
N ASP A 42 -11.62 -3.29 10.33
CA ASP A 42 -13.02 -3.55 9.99
C ASP A 42 -13.62 -2.49 9.03
N PRO A 43 -13.51 -1.18 9.31
CA PRO A 43 -14.04 -0.13 8.43
C PRO A 43 -13.38 -0.14 7.05
N TYR A 44 -12.06 -0.33 7.01
CA TYR A 44 -11.26 -0.32 5.79
C TYR A 44 -11.56 -1.54 4.91
N TRP A 45 -11.66 -2.72 5.52
CA TRP A 45 -12.06 -3.94 4.82
C TRP A 45 -13.45 -3.79 4.19
N ARG A 46 -14.44 -3.26 4.92
CA ARG A 46 -15.79 -3.02 4.38
C ARG A 46 -15.76 -2.05 3.21
N TRP A 47 -14.98 -0.97 3.32
CA TRP A 47 -14.82 0.03 2.27
C TRP A 47 -14.20 -0.54 0.98
N MET A 48 -13.10 -1.30 1.14
CA MET A 48 -12.34 -1.89 0.04
C MET A 48 -13.10 -3.02 -0.65
N ARG A 49 -13.72 -3.93 0.11
CA ARG A 49 -14.44 -5.09 -0.42
C ARG A 49 -15.55 -4.68 -1.38
N ALA A 50 -16.30 -3.63 -1.05
CA ALA A 50 -17.39 -3.13 -1.90
C ALA A 50 -16.93 -2.56 -3.25
N ARG A 51 -15.61 -2.33 -3.44
CA ARG A 51 -15.03 -1.67 -4.62
C ARG A 51 -14.03 -2.55 -5.38
N GLY A 52 -13.84 -3.80 -4.96
CA GLY A 52 -12.81 -4.68 -5.54
C GLY A 52 -11.38 -4.31 -5.10
N GLY A 53 -11.21 -3.71 -3.93
CA GLY A 53 -9.89 -3.36 -3.39
C GLY A 53 -9.11 -4.53 -2.80
N MET A 54 -9.72 -5.71 -2.75
CA MET A 54 -9.13 -6.90 -2.17
C MET A 54 -8.42 -7.79 -3.21
N ASP A 55 -8.49 -7.46 -4.50
CA ASP A 55 -8.01 -8.32 -5.59
C ASP A 55 -6.53 -8.72 -5.46
N PHE A 56 -5.71 -7.82 -4.90
CA PHE A 56 -4.26 -8.01 -4.73
C PHE A 56 -3.80 -7.82 -3.29
N VAL A 57 -4.74 -7.74 -2.34
CA VAL A 57 -4.46 -7.52 -0.92
C VAL A 57 -4.63 -8.86 -0.21
N GLU A 58 -3.53 -9.36 0.36
CA GLU A 58 -3.46 -10.67 0.99
C GLU A 58 -4.16 -10.66 2.36
N ASP A 59 -3.86 -9.68 3.21
CA ASP A 59 -4.44 -9.59 4.56
C ASP A 59 -4.33 -8.17 5.17
N PHE A 60 -5.02 -7.99 6.30
CA PHE A 60 -4.80 -6.90 7.24
C PHE A 60 -3.90 -7.35 8.39
N VAL A 61 -2.85 -6.58 8.64
CA VAL A 61 -1.84 -6.89 9.66
C VAL A 61 -1.81 -5.84 10.75
N ARG A 62 -1.38 -6.24 11.95
CA ARG A 62 -1.26 -5.32 13.08
C ARG A 62 -0.08 -4.38 12.89
N PRO A 63 -0.12 -3.14 13.42
CA PRO A 63 1.00 -2.22 13.37
C PRO A 63 2.30 -2.84 13.89
N GLY A 64 3.35 -2.79 13.08
CA GLY A 64 4.68 -3.29 13.40
C GLY A 64 4.84 -4.81 13.40
N SER A 65 3.84 -5.58 12.96
CA SER A 65 3.93 -7.04 12.91
C SER A 65 4.72 -7.59 11.72
N GLU A 66 4.79 -6.83 10.61
CA GLU A 66 5.48 -7.21 9.39
C GLU A 66 6.71 -6.31 9.11
N ASP A 67 7.77 -6.90 8.55
CA ASP A 67 8.94 -6.20 8.02
C ASP A 67 8.94 -6.20 6.48
N GLY A 68 9.17 -5.03 5.89
CA GLY A 68 9.09 -4.86 4.44
C GLY A 68 9.27 -3.41 4.03
N VAL A 69 8.80 -3.09 2.81
CA VAL A 69 8.70 -1.69 2.36
C VAL A 69 7.36 -1.14 2.81
N ARG A 70 7.37 0.05 3.41
CA ARG A 70 6.18 0.69 3.93
C ARG A 70 5.76 1.85 3.05
N LEU A 71 4.45 1.98 2.80
CA LEU A 71 3.85 3.17 2.24
C LEU A 71 3.03 3.82 3.36
N ASP A 72 3.49 4.98 3.82
CA ASP A 72 3.00 5.60 5.05
C ASP A 72 2.87 7.12 4.88
N LEU A 73 2.19 7.76 5.82
CA LEU A 73 2.04 9.22 5.88
C LEU A 73 3.21 9.89 6.61
N GLU A 74 3.88 9.14 7.49
CA GLU A 74 4.93 9.64 8.37
C GLU A 74 6.16 8.70 8.40
N PRO A 75 7.37 9.21 8.65
CA PRO A 75 8.61 8.42 8.62
C PRO A 75 8.82 7.61 9.90
N ASN A 76 7.85 6.76 10.25
CA ASN A 76 7.85 5.99 11.49
C ASN A 76 8.77 4.76 11.45
N TYR A 77 9.08 4.27 10.24
CA TYR A 77 9.81 3.02 10.03
C TYR A 77 10.94 3.16 9.01
N PRO A 78 11.98 2.31 9.05
CA PRO A 78 12.97 2.23 7.98
C PRO A 78 12.32 1.73 6.68
N ARG A 79 12.92 2.08 5.53
CA ARG A 79 12.42 1.70 4.18
C ARG A 79 10.96 2.11 3.93
N THR A 80 10.65 3.35 4.29
CA THR A 80 9.32 3.93 4.11
C THR A 80 9.28 4.91 2.93
N VAL A 81 8.27 4.76 2.08
CA VAL A 81 7.87 5.70 1.06
C VAL A 81 6.76 6.58 1.64
N ILE A 82 6.98 7.90 1.66
CA ILE A 82 6.05 8.85 2.28
C ILE A 82 5.11 9.46 1.23
N THR A 83 3.81 9.39 1.49
CA THR A 83 2.78 10.03 0.66
C THR A 83 1.52 10.35 1.47
N ASP A 84 0.81 11.40 1.09
CA ASP A 84 -0.48 11.79 1.70
C ASP A 84 -1.68 11.10 1.03
N ARG A 85 -1.52 10.66 -0.21
CA ARG A 85 -2.53 9.93 -1.01
C ARG A 85 -1.88 9.06 -2.08
N ILE A 86 -2.64 8.12 -2.61
CA ILE A 86 -2.33 7.42 -3.86
C ILE A 86 -3.26 7.99 -4.94
N ALA A 87 -2.71 8.62 -5.97
CA ALA A 87 -3.48 9.35 -6.97
C ALA A 87 -2.82 9.28 -8.36
N PRO A 88 -3.55 9.50 -9.46
CA PRO A 88 -3.02 9.31 -10.82
C PRO A 88 -1.70 10.05 -11.06
N GLU A 89 -1.57 11.27 -10.52
CA GLU A 89 -0.40 12.12 -10.64
C GLU A 89 0.86 11.60 -9.93
N ASN A 90 0.73 10.65 -8.98
CA ASN A 90 1.85 10.18 -8.16
C ASN A 90 2.15 8.68 -8.23
N VAL A 91 1.27 7.83 -8.79
CA VAL A 91 1.45 6.37 -8.83
C VAL A 91 2.80 5.95 -9.41
N HIS A 92 3.22 6.53 -10.53
CA HIS A 92 4.51 6.19 -11.16
C HIS A 92 5.71 6.53 -10.26
N ARG A 93 5.64 7.67 -9.54
CA ARG A 93 6.66 8.06 -8.57
C ARG A 93 6.70 7.08 -7.40
N LEU A 94 5.54 6.67 -6.88
CA LEU A 94 5.44 5.70 -5.79
C LEU A 94 6.03 4.35 -6.20
N ILE A 95 5.71 3.85 -7.40
CA ILE A 95 6.28 2.60 -7.93
C ILE A 95 7.82 2.69 -7.99
N ALA A 96 8.37 3.79 -8.51
CA ALA A 96 9.81 3.97 -8.60
C ALA A 96 10.48 3.98 -7.22
N GLN A 97 9.87 4.66 -6.24
CA GLN A 97 10.37 4.71 -4.86
C GLN A 97 10.30 3.33 -4.19
N ILE A 98 9.19 2.59 -4.37
CA ILE A 98 9.04 1.23 -3.88
C ILE A 98 10.13 0.33 -4.48
N ARG A 99 10.38 0.39 -5.78
CA ARG A 99 11.47 -0.38 -6.43
C ARG A 99 12.84 -0.08 -5.83
N SER A 100 13.14 1.20 -5.60
CA SER A 100 14.39 1.63 -4.96
C SER A 100 14.54 1.08 -3.54
N CYS A 101 13.50 1.19 -2.71
CA CYS A 101 13.50 0.63 -1.35
C CYS A 101 13.65 -0.91 -1.32
N ARG A 102 13.32 -1.59 -2.42
CA ARG A 102 13.51 -3.04 -2.59
C ARG A 102 14.87 -3.42 -3.18
N GLY A 103 15.72 -2.46 -3.55
CA GLY A 103 16.98 -2.73 -4.26
C GLY A 103 16.80 -3.23 -5.70
N LEU A 104 15.66 -2.89 -6.33
CA LEU A 104 15.30 -3.26 -7.72
C LEU A 104 15.48 -2.08 -8.70
N ALA A 105 16.29 -1.10 -8.31
CA ALA A 105 16.60 0.11 -9.08
C ALA A 105 17.75 -0.14 -10.05
#